data_AF-A0A2S9GPK8-F1
#
_entry.id   AF-A0A2S9GPK8-F1
#
_cell.length_a   1.000
_cell.length_b   1.000
_cell.length_c   1.000
_cell.angle_alpha   90.00
_cell.angle_beta   90.00
_cell.angle_gamma   90.00
#
_symmetry.space_group_name_H-M   'P 1'
#
loop_
_entity.id
_entity.type
_entity.pdbx_description
1 polymer ?
#
loop_
_entity_poly.entity_id
_entity_poly.type
_entity_poly.pdbx_seq_one_letter_code
_entity_poly.pdbx_strand_id
1 'polypeptide(L)' 'WLVLALPICISMFIALALILLRLNKPEIKRIDGVAEYVASEREKLGNLSRAEKNTLIAFGVTVTLWILPGVLALF' A
#
# COMPACT_ATOMS: atom_id res chain seq x y z
N TRP A 1 -4.43 19.51 -1.82
CA TRP A 1 -3.32 18.98 -1.01
C TRP A 1 -2.91 17.56 -1.43
N LEU A 2 -3.81 16.58 -1.49
CA LEU A 2 -3.48 15.19 -1.86
C LEU A 2 -2.77 15.07 -3.22
N VAL A 3 -3.23 15.80 -4.25
CA VAL A 3 -2.59 15.84 -5.59
C VAL A 3 -1.13 16.31 -5.55
N LEU A 4 -0.80 17.22 -4.63
CA LEU A 4 0.57 17.72 -4.46
C LEU A 4 1.39 16.80 -3.54
N ALA A 5 0.79 16.33 -2.44
CA ALA A 5 1.48 15.51 -1.44
C ALA A 5 1.81 14.10 -1.97
N LEU A 6 0.91 13.48 -2.75
CA LEU A 6 1.10 12.11 -3.25
C LEU A 6 2.37 11.92 -4.11
N PRO A 7 2.64 12.73 -5.16
CA PRO A 7 3.87 12.58 -5.93
C PRO A 7 5.13 12.89 -5.11
N ILE A 8 5.06 13.82 -4.16
CA ILE A 8 6.18 14.13 -3.25
C ILE A 8 6.45 12.93 -2.33
N CYS A 9 5.42 12.36 -1.70
CA CYS A 9 5.57 11.18 -0.84
C CYS A 9 6.09 9.97 -1.62
N ILE A 10 5.59 9.71 -2.83
CA ILE A 10 6.06 8.61 -3.68
C ILE A 10 7.54 8.81 -4.05
N SER A 11 7.92 10.01 -4.50
CA SER A 11 9.31 10.29 -4.87
C SER A 11 10.27 10.19 -3.68
N MET A 12 9.87 10.72 -2.51
CA MET A 12 10.64 10.56 -1.26
C MET A 12 10.76 9.09 -0.86
N PHE A 13 9.68 8.32 -0.95
CA PHE A 13 9.70 6.90 -0.60
C PHE A 13 10.64 6.11 -1.51
N ILE A 14 10.59 6.36 -2.83
CA ILE A 14 11.51 5.76 -3.80
C ILE A 14 12.95 6.16 -3.48
N ALA A 15 13.22 7.45 -3.26
CA ALA A 15 14.56 7.93 -2.95
C ALA A 15 15.11 7.28 -1.67
N LEU A 16 14.30 7.24 -0.61
CA LEU A 16 14.68 6.63 0.67
C LEU A 16 14.93 5.13 0.51
N ALA A 17 14.03 4.41 -0.17
CA ALA A 17 14.17 2.98 -0.43
C ALA A 17 15.48 2.69 -1.20
N LEU A 18 15.79 3.49 -2.23
CA LEU A 18 17.05 3.35 -2.98
C LEU A 18 18.28 3.64 -2.13
N ILE A 19 18.25 4.69 -1.31
CA ILE A 19 19.35 5.05 -0.39
C ILE A 19 19.58 3.91 0.61
N LEU A 20 18.52 3.44 1.26
CA LEU A 20 18.62 2.37 2.25
C LEU A 20 19.10 1.06 1.64
N LEU A 21 18.57 0.65 0.48
CA LEU A 21 19.00 -0.57 -0.20
C LEU A 21 20.45 -0.48 -0.71
N ARG A 22 20.93 0.73 -1.05
CA ARG A 22 22.31 0.93 -1.50
C ARG A 22 23.31 0.98 -0.36
N LEU A 23 22.97 1.65 0.74
CA LEU A 23 23.81 1.76 1.94
C LEU A 23 23.79 0.47 2.77
N ASN A 24 22.60 -0.09 3.00
CA ASN A 24 22.39 -1.33 3.73
C ASN A 24 22.08 -2.45 2.74
N LYS A 25 23.09 -2.86 1.95
CA LYS A 25 22.94 -3.97 1.00
C LYS A 25 22.30 -5.16 1.74
N PRO A 26 21.16 -5.69 1.28
CA PRO A 26 20.50 -6.81 1.95
C PRO A 26 21.49 -7.97 2.11
N GLU A 27 21.78 -8.34 3.36
CA GLU A 27 22.68 -9.44 3.70
C GLU A 27 22.17 -10.78 3.16
N ILE A 28 20.83 -10.89 3.02
CA ILE A 28 20.14 -12.04 2.45
C ILE A 28 19.38 -11.58 1.19
N LYS A 29 19.88 -11.97 0.01
CA LYS A 29 19.27 -11.60 -1.29
C LYS A 29 18.04 -12.44 -1.65
N ARG A 30 17.95 -13.65 -1.09
CA ARG A 30 16.81 -14.57 -1.24
C ARG A 30 16.68 -15.36 0.06
N ILE A 31 15.47 -15.35 0.61
CA ILE A 31 15.09 -16.29 1.66
C ILE A 31 14.32 -17.39 0.93
N ASP A 32 14.97 -18.53 0.72
CA ASP A 32 14.33 -19.69 0.11
C ASP A 32 13.17 -20.16 1.00
N GLY A 33 12.02 -20.45 0.40
CA GLY A 33 10.81 -20.87 1.11
C GLY A 33 9.87 -19.74 1.58
N VAL A 34 10.24 -18.46 1.49
CA VAL A 34 9.31 -17.35 1.85
C VAL A 34 8.10 -17.29 0.94
N ALA A 35 8.27 -17.56 -0.36
CA ALA A 35 7.14 -17.57 -1.28
C ALA A 35 6.11 -18.66 -0.92
N GLU A 36 6.59 -19.87 -0.57
CA GLU A 36 5.76 -20.99 -0.12
C GLU A 36 5.13 -20.72 1.24
N TYR A 37 5.89 -20.12 2.16
CA TYR A 37 5.37 -19.67 3.46
C TYR A 37 4.25 -18.64 3.27
N VAL A 38 4.47 -17.59 2.48
CA VAL A 38 3.46 -16.55 2.18
C VAL A 38 2.24 -17.15 1.48
N ALA A 39 2.42 -18.10 0.56
CA ALA A 39 1.32 -18.79 -0.09
C ALA A 39 0.48 -19.58 0.93
N SER A 40 1.13 -20.34 1.81
CA SER A 40 0.45 -21.12 2.86
C SER A 40 -0.26 -20.23 3.89
N GLU A 41 0.33 -19.10 4.30
CA GLU A 41 -0.30 -18.13 5.19
C GLU A 41 -1.48 -17.43 4.52
N ARG A 42 -1.37 -17.12 3.22
CA ARG A 42 -2.48 -16.55 2.44
C ARG A 42 -3.64 -17.53 2.30
N GLU A 43 -3.37 -18.82 2.15
CA GLU A 43 -4.41 -19.86 2.16
C GLU A 43 -5.12 -19.95 3.51
N LYS A 44 -4.40 -19.82 4.63
CA LYS A 44 -4.99 -19.83 5.99
C LYS A 44 -5.92 -18.64 6.25
N LEU A 45 -5.62 -17.47 5.70
CA LEU A 45 -6.46 -16.27 5.83
C LEU A 45 -7.83 -16.43 5.16
N GLY A 46 -7.92 -17.28 4.14
CA GLY A 46 -9.17 -17.56 3.44
C GLY A 46 -9.76 -16.32 2.74
N ASN A 47 -11.08 -16.32 2.56
CA ASN A 47 -11.79 -15.19 1.94
C ASN A 47 -12.08 -14.11 2.98
N LEU A 48 -12.05 -12.84 2.54
CA LEU A 48 -12.48 -11.71 3.35
C LEU A 48 -13.88 -11.97 3.92
N SER A 49 -13.97 -11.88 5.24
CA SER A 49 -15.20 -11.94 6.01
C SER A 49 -16.15 -10.81 5.61
N ARG A 50 -17.42 -10.94 6.00
CA ARG A 50 -18.42 -9.88 5.77
C ARG A 50 -18.04 -8.59 6.48
N ALA A 51 -17.45 -8.68 7.67
CA ALA A 51 -17.01 -7.51 8.43
C ALA A 51 -15.89 -6.76 7.69
N GLU A 52 -14.85 -7.47 7.22
CA GLU A 52 -13.74 -6.85 6.48
C GLU A 52 -14.21 -6.22 5.16
N LYS A 53 -15.13 -6.87 4.45
CA LYS A 53 -15.75 -6.29 3.25
C LYS A 53 -16.50 -5.00 3.57
N ASN A 54 -17.28 -4.99 4.64
CA ASN A 54 -18.00 -3.78 5.07
C ASN A 54 -17.02 -2.66 5.45
N THR A 55 -15.93 -2.98 6.15
CA THR A 55 -14.88 -2.01 6.50
C THR A 55 -14.21 -1.45 5.24
N LEU A 56 -13.89 -2.29 4.25
CA LEU A 56 -13.33 -1.84 2.97
C LEU A 56 -14.28 -0.92 2.22
N ILE A 57 -15.58 -1.23 2.21
CA ILE A 57 -16.60 -0.38 1.58
C ILE A 57 -16.68 0.96 2.30
N ALA A 58 -16.80 0.96 3.64
CA ALA A 58 -16.89 2.19 4.42
C ALA A 58 -15.65 3.07 4.22
N PHE A 59 -14.45 2.48 4.32
CA PHE A 59 -13.19 3.18 4.09
C PHE A 59 -13.10 3.74 2.66
N GLY A 60 -13.46 2.95 1.66
CA GLY A 60 -13.47 3.39 0.26
C GLY A 60 -14.42 4.56 0.01
N VAL A 61 -15.63 4.51 0.59
CA VAL A 61 -16.59 5.62 0.52
C VAL A 61 -16.03 6.87 1.19
N THR A 62 -15.43 6.76 2.38
CA THR A 62 -14.82 7.89 3.07
C THR A 62 -13.71 8.55 2.25
N VAL A 63 -12.77 7.75 1.73
CA VAL A 63 -11.67 8.28 0.90
C VAL A 63 -12.20 8.94 -0.36
N THR A 64 -13.21 8.35 -1.01
CA THR A 64 -13.82 8.92 -2.22
C THR A 64 -14.48 10.26 -1.90
N LEU A 65 -15.30 10.34 -0.84
CA LEU A 65 -15.95 11.57 -0.44
C LEU A 65 -14.97 12.67 -0.03
N TRP A 66 -13.79 12.33 0.51
CA TRP A 66 -12.74 13.29 0.80
C TRP A 66 -12.05 13.85 -0.44
N ILE A 67 -11.83 13.00 -1.46
CA ILE A 67 -11.10 13.41 -2.68
C ILE A 67 -12.04 14.09 -3.68
N LEU A 68 -13.30 13.65 -3.77
CA LEU A 68 -14.31 14.13 -4.71
C LEU A 68 -14.44 15.67 -4.79
N PRO A 69 -14.61 16.43 -3.68
CA PRO A 69 -14.72 17.88 -3.76
C PRO A 69 -13.45 18.54 -4.31
N GLY A 70 -12.27 17.97 -4.00
CA GLY A 70 -11.00 18.44 -4.53
C GLY A 70 -10.86 18.19 -6.04
N VAL A 71 -11.43 17.10 -6.56
CA VAL A 71 -11.46 16.81 -8.00
C VAL A 71 -12.47 17.70 -8.72
N LEU A 72 -13.67 17.86 -8.16
CA LEU A 72 -14.69 18.73 -8.73
C LEU A 72 -14.24 20.20 -8.80
N ALA A 73 -13.45 20.66 -7.83
CA ALA A 73 -12.90 22.02 -7.85
C ALA A 73 -11.83 22.27 -8.94
N LEU A 74 -11.35 21.22 -9.62
CA LEU A 74 -10.38 21.33 -10.71
C LEU A 74 -11.04 21.45 -12.10
N PHE A 75 -12.36 21.24 -12.19
CA PHE A 75 -13.16 21.34 -13.42
C PHE A 75 -14.16 22.49 -13.31
#